data_AF-A0A0Q3LTX8-F1
#
_entry.id   AF-A0A0Q3LTX8-F1
#
_cell.length_a   1.000
_cell.length_b   1.000
_cell.length_c   1.000
_cell.angle_alpha   90.00
_cell.angle_beta   90.00
_cell.angle_gamma   90.00
#
_symmetry.space_group_name_H-M   'P 1'
#
loop_
_entity.id
_entity.type
_entity.pdbx_description
1 polymer ?
#
loop_
_entity_poly.entity_id
_entity_poly.type
_entity_poly.pdbx_seq_one_letter_code
_entity_poly.pdbx_strand_id
1 'polypeptide(L)'
;MATTPTAVGAPPAVPPGVLSAAEDTLAATESVGDQLAELLAAAAEDPDAIAELPPLRRARAFLAVAHAATSLLAVRLRCSGINPDEHPIKKEFERLSLWQEKLNRLEDWDKAPLRPTTTVNTQAAARFIGHSLSHLTADQKKSMHAISKGEGGAWSGKKRKMQPLPERKSVRAAAEEFLAKASQELSGYNGNGLKGPVRLVPDEDED
;
A
#
# COMPACT_ATOMS: atom_id res chain seq x y z
N MET A 1 -51.57 65.90 10.25
CA MET A 1 -50.91 64.65 9.83
C MET A 1 -49.55 64.62 10.50
N ALA A 2 -49.42 63.87 11.59
CA ALA A 2 -48.15 63.74 12.31
C ALA A 2 -47.46 62.47 11.82
N THR A 3 -46.31 62.64 11.18
CA THR A 3 -45.44 61.57 10.70
C THR A 3 -44.77 60.93 11.91
N THR A 4 -45.04 59.65 12.16
CA THR A 4 -44.35 58.86 13.19
C THR A 4 -42.91 58.60 12.73
N PRO A 5 -41.90 58.74 13.61
CA PRO A 5 -40.54 58.35 13.28
C PRO A 5 -40.44 56.83 13.27
N THR A 6 -40.10 56.27 12.11
CA THR A 6 -39.73 54.87 11.92
C THR A 6 -38.59 54.52 12.87
N ALA A 7 -38.86 53.63 13.83
CA ALA A 7 -37.84 53.08 14.71
C ALA A 7 -36.77 52.38 13.87
N VAL A 8 -35.59 52.98 13.79
CA VAL A 8 -34.40 52.38 13.20
C VAL A 8 -34.08 51.16 14.05
N GLY A 9 -34.27 49.96 13.49
CA GLY A 9 -34.06 48.69 14.15
C GLY A 9 -32.65 48.61 14.72
N ALA A 10 -32.55 48.23 16.00
CA ALA A 10 -31.28 47.97 16.65
C ALA A 10 -30.47 46.94 15.82
N PRO A 11 -29.14 47.12 15.70
CA PRO A 11 -28.31 46.13 15.02
C PRO A 11 -28.49 44.76 15.69
N PRO A 12 -28.45 43.66 14.92
CA PRO A 12 -28.63 42.32 15.47
C PRO A 12 -27.62 42.08 16.60
N ALA A 13 -28.09 41.51 17.71
CA ALA A 13 -27.30 41.30 18.92
C ALA A 13 -26.08 40.37 18.69
N VAL A 14 -26.09 39.58 17.62
CA VAL A 14 -25.00 38.68 17.23
C VAL A 14 -24.55 39.03 15.80
N PRO A 15 -23.24 39.20 15.55
CA PRO A 15 -22.73 39.45 14.21
C PRO A 15 -23.09 38.30 13.25
N PRO A 16 -23.45 38.59 11.99
CA PRO A 16 -23.87 37.54 11.03
C PRO A 16 -22.76 36.53 10.74
N GLY A 17 -21.48 36.95 10.77
CA GLY A 17 -20.34 36.03 10.60
C GLY A 17 -20.22 35.00 11.73
N VAL A 18 -20.67 35.33 12.95
CA VAL A 18 -20.68 34.39 14.07
C VAL A 18 -21.79 33.35 13.89
N LEU A 19 -22.96 33.78 13.39
CA LEU A 19 -24.06 32.86 13.08
C LEU A 19 -23.67 31.88 11.97
N SER A 20 -23.13 32.39 10.86
CA SER A 20 -22.65 31.54 9.76
C SER A 20 -21.58 30.55 10.23
N ALA A 21 -20.60 31.00 11.02
CA ALA A 21 -19.57 30.09 11.55
C ALA A 21 -20.17 29.03 12.48
N ALA A 22 -21.19 29.38 13.28
CA ALA A 22 -21.88 28.42 14.14
C ALA A 22 -22.65 27.37 13.33
N GLU A 23 -23.37 27.80 12.29
CA GLU A 23 -24.07 26.91 11.34
C GLU A 23 -23.08 25.96 10.63
N ASP A 24 -21.94 26.48 10.15
CA ASP A 24 -20.89 25.67 9.52
C ASP A 24 -20.32 24.64 10.51
N THR A 25 -20.05 25.05 11.77
CA THR A 25 -19.57 24.13 12.79
C THR A 25 -20.58 23.06 13.15
N LEU A 26 -21.88 23.39 13.21
CA LEU A 26 -22.96 22.44 13.46
C LEU A 26 -23.01 21.39 12.36
N ALA A 27 -23.07 21.82 11.11
CA ALA A 27 -23.09 20.93 9.94
C ALA A 27 -21.85 20.02 9.90
N ALA A 28 -20.67 20.56 10.21
CA ALA A 28 -19.45 19.77 10.29
C ALA A 28 -19.48 18.74 11.43
N THR A 29 -20.00 19.10 12.61
CA THR A 29 -20.13 18.15 13.72
C THR A 29 -21.16 17.06 13.48
N GLU A 30 -22.27 17.37 12.82
CA GLU A 30 -23.27 16.37 12.41
C GLU A 30 -22.64 15.39 11.42
N SER A 31 -21.95 15.90 10.39
CA SER A 31 -21.26 15.04 9.41
C SER A 31 -20.21 14.12 10.05
N VAL A 32 -19.40 14.62 10.98
CA VAL A 32 -18.42 13.79 11.71
C VAL A 32 -19.12 12.78 12.60
N GLY A 33 -20.23 13.16 13.24
CA GLY A 33 -21.06 12.27 14.06
C GLY A 33 -21.62 11.12 13.25
N ASP A 34 -22.21 11.40 12.09
CA ASP A 34 -22.80 10.40 11.20
C ASP A 34 -21.75 9.41 10.68
N GLN A 35 -20.61 9.91 10.19
CA GLN A 35 -19.50 9.07 9.71
C GLN A 35 -18.89 8.20 10.81
N LEU A 36 -18.76 8.75 12.03
CA LEU A 36 -18.25 8.00 13.16
C LEU A 36 -19.27 6.92 13.59
N ALA A 37 -20.56 7.23 13.59
CA ALA A 37 -21.61 6.27 13.90
C ALA A 37 -21.64 5.13 12.88
N GLU A 38 -21.53 5.42 11.58
CA GLU A 38 -21.44 4.42 10.52
C GLU A 38 -20.22 3.50 10.73
N LEU A 39 -19.05 4.08 11.00
CA LEU A 39 -17.83 3.30 11.23
C LEU A 39 -17.92 2.42 12.48
N LEU A 40 -18.52 2.93 13.57
CA LEU A 40 -18.73 2.16 14.79
C LEU A 40 -19.78 1.07 14.61
N ALA A 41 -20.84 1.31 13.83
CA ALA A 41 -21.85 0.31 13.50
C ALA A 41 -21.23 -0.84 12.69
N ALA A 42 -20.45 -0.52 11.64
CA ALA A 42 -19.75 -1.53 10.85
C ALA A 42 -18.78 -2.36 11.70
N ALA A 43 -18.06 -1.74 12.64
CA ALA A 43 -17.17 -2.44 13.56
C ALA A 43 -17.92 -3.29 14.62
N ALA A 44 -19.18 -2.98 14.91
CA ALA A 44 -20.02 -3.76 15.80
C ALA A 44 -20.65 -4.98 15.10
N GLU A 45 -20.97 -4.85 13.82
CA GLU A 45 -21.47 -5.96 12.99
C GLU A 45 -20.39 -7.03 12.76
N ASP A 46 -19.15 -6.59 12.50
CA ASP A 46 -17.98 -7.46 12.35
C ASP A 46 -16.82 -6.96 13.22
N PRO A 47 -16.67 -7.52 14.45
CA PRO A 47 -15.59 -7.15 15.36
C PRO A 47 -14.18 -7.41 14.79
N ASP A 48 -14.04 -8.35 13.86
CA ASP A 48 -12.75 -8.73 13.27
C ASP A 48 -12.42 -7.89 12.02
N ALA A 49 -13.41 -7.19 11.42
CA ALA A 49 -13.21 -6.37 10.21
C ALA A 49 -12.03 -5.40 10.32
N ILE A 50 -11.89 -4.69 11.46
CA ILE A 50 -10.76 -3.77 11.68
C ILE A 50 -9.43 -4.55 11.77
N ALA A 51 -9.44 -5.73 12.39
CA ALA A 51 -8.29 -6.62 12.50
C ALA A 51 -7.91 -7.29 11.17
N GLU A 52 -8.80 -7.33 10.18
CA GLU A 52 -8.52 -7.82 8.83
C GLU A 52 -7.96 -6.73 7.90
N LEU A 53 -8.15 -5.44 8.24
CA LEU A 53 -7.60 -4.34 7.45
C LEU A 53 -6.05 -4.43 7.33
N PRO A 54 -5.48 -4.09 6.17
CA PRO A 54 -4.03 -3.92 6.02
C PRO A 54 -3.49 -2.96 7.10
N PRO A 55 -2.27 -3.19 7.64
CA PRO A 55 -1.78 -2.46 8.81
C PRO A 55 -1.87 -0.92 8.69
N LEU A 56 -1.58 -0.39 7.51
CA LEU A 56 -1.65 1.05 7.23
C LEU A 56 -3.09 1.59 7.25
N ARG A 57 -4.04 0.85 6.67
CA ARG A 57 -5.47 1.21 6.70
C ARG A 57 -6.05 1.09 8.10
N ARG A 58 -5.65 0.06 8.84
CA ARG A 58 -6.03 -0.12 10.25
C ARG A 58 -5.57 1.05 11.12
N ALA A 59 -4.32 1.48 10.95
CA ALA A 59 -3.79 2.64 11.67
C ALA A 59 -4.56 3.93 11.33
N ARG A 60 -4.90 4.15 10.05
CA ARG A 60 -5.76 5.28 9.64
C ARG A 60 -7.14 5.24 10.29
N ALA A 61 -7.79 4.08 10.34
CA ALA A 61 -9.10 3.94 10.96
C ALA A 61 -9.07 4.33 12.45
N PHE A 62 -8.13 3.80 13.21
CA PHE A 62 -7.97 4.17 14.62
C PHE A 62 -7.64 5.65 14.82
N LEU A 63 -6.78 6.21 13.98
CA LEU A 63 -6.40 7.61 14.06
C LEU A 63 -7.58 8.54 13.70
N ALA A 64 -8.42 8.16 12.73
CA ALA A 64 -9.65 8.86 12.38
C ALA A 64 -10.65 8.86 13.55
N VAL A 65 -10.88 7.72 14.20
CA VAL A 65 -11.74 7.63 15.40
C VAL A 65 -11.22 8.53 16.52
N ALA A 66 -9.91 8.51 16.78
CA ALA A 66 -9.30 9.34 17.81
C ALA A 66 -9.41 10.85 17.49
N HIS A 67 -9.23 11.24 16.23
CA HIS A 67 -9.45 12.62 15.78
C HIS A 67 -10.91 13.06 15.90
N ALA A 68 -11.86 12.21 15.51
CA ALA A 68 -13.28 12.50 15.62
C ALA A 68 -13.68 12.70 17.09
N ALA A 69 -13.31 11.76 17.97
CA ALA A 69 -13.59 11.86 19.40
C ALA A 69 -12.98 13.12 20.05
N THR A 70 -11.71 13.42 19.72
CA THR A 70 -11.02 14.61 20.27
C THR A 70 -11.61 15.91 19.75
N SER A 71 -11.97 15.97 18.46
CA SER A 71 -12.62 17.14 17.86
C SER A 71 -14.01 17.40 18.47
N LEU A 72 -14.83 16.35 18.62
CA LEU A 72 -16.15 16.46 19.24
C LEU A 72 -16.06 16.93 20.70
N LEU A 73 -15.09 16.41 21.46
CA LEU A 73 -14.84 16.88 22.82
C LEU A 73 -14.38 18.35 22.84
N ALA A 74 -13.51 18.76 21.93
CA ALA A 74 -13.07 20.15 21.81
C ALA A 74 -14.23 21.10 21.49
N VAL A 75 -15.14 20.70 20.60
CA VAL A 75 -16.36 21.48 20.30
C VAL A 75 -17.23 21.59 21.55
N ARG A 76 -17.48 20.49 22.26
CA ARG A 76 -18.24 20.50 23.52
C ARG A 76 -17.63 21.44 24.57
N LEU A 77 -16.30 21.45 24.70
CA LEU A 77 -15.59 22.35 25.61
C LEU A 77 -15.82 23.81 25.21
N ARG A 78 -15.68 24.16 23.92
CA ARG A 78 -15.96 25.51 23.41
C ARG A 78 -17.41 25.92 23.66
N CYS A 79 -18.37 25.04 23.44
CA CYS A 79 -19.79 25.28 23.75
C CYS A 79 -20.05 25.49 25.25
N SER A 80 -19.21 24.95 26.11
CA SER A 80 -19.26 25.14 27.57
C SER A 80 -18.50 26.38 28.04
N GLY A 81 -17.96 27.19 27.12
CA GLY A 81 -17.14 28.36 27.43
C GLY A 81 -15.70 28.06 27.84
N ILE A 82 -15.24 26.82 27.69
CA ILE A 82 -13.88 26.39 28.02
C ILE A 82 -13.01 26.46 26.76
N ASN A 83 -11.87 27.16 26.85
CA ASN A 83 -10.91 27.22 25.75
C ASN A 83 -10.13 25.89 25.65
N PRO A 84 -10.19 25.14 24.52
CA PRO A 84 -9.46 23.88 24.37
C PRO A 84 -7.94 24.05 24.40
N ASP A 85 -7.41 25.23 24.09
CA ASP A 85 -5.97 25.50 24.10
C ASP A 85 -5.37 25.57 25.51
N GLU A 86 -6.20 25.87 26.51
CA GLU A 86 -5.83 25.91 27.93
C GLU A 86 -6.21 24.60 28.66
N HIS A 87 -6.90 23.70 27.96
CA HIS A 87 -7.37 22.43 28.50
C HIS A 87 -6.38 21.29 28.19
N PRO A 88 -6.27 20.24 29.03
CA PRO A 88 -5.38 19.09 28.78
C PRO A 88 -5.57 18.40 27.42
N ILE A 89 -6.73 18.59 26.77
CA ILE A 89 -7.03 18.09 25.42
C ILE A 89 -6.05 18.62 24.36
N LYS A 90 -5.41 19.78 24.58
CA LYS A 90 -4.35 20.26 23.69
C LYS A 90 -3.23 19.24 23.50
N LYS A 91 -2.85 18.54 24.57
CA LYS A 91 -1.83 17.46 24.50
C LYS A 91 -2.30 16.30 23.64
N GLU A 92 -3.61 16.04 23.60
CA GLU A 92 -4.20 15.02 22.73
C GLU A 92 -4.09 15.43 21.26
N PHE A 93 -4.35 16.70 20.93
CA PHE A 93 -4.12 17.21 19.57
C PHE A 93 -2.64 17.11 19.16
N GLU A 94 -1.72 17.51 20.03
CA GLU A 94 -0.27 17.40 19.77
C GLU A 94 0.15 15.93 19.55
N ARG A 95 -0.39 15.01 20.36
CA ARG A 95 -0.16 13.57 20.21
C ARG A 95 -0.69 13.06 18.86
N LEU A 96 -1.90 13.45 18.47
CA LEU A 96 -2.50 13.04 17.21
C LEU A 96 -1.76 13.60 16.01
N SER A 97 -1.33 14.86 16.04
CA SER A 97 -0.50 15.45 14.98
C SER A 97 0.81 14.68 14.77
N LEU A 98 1.47 14.29 15.87
CA LEU A 98 2.68 13.47 15.81
C LEU A 98 2.42 12.10 15.17
N TRP A 99 1.31 11.45 15.50
CA TRP A 99 0.94 10.16 14.89
C TRP A 99 0.54 10.29 13.44
N GLN A 100 -0.17 11.36 13.06
CA GLN A 100 -0.50 11.65 11.67
C GLN A 100 0.78 11.86 10.84
N GLU A 101 1.77 12.58 11.37
CA GLU A 101 3.06 12.75 10.70
C GLU A 101 3.78 11.42 10.49
N LYS A 102 3.82 10.57 11.53
CA LYS A 102 4.41 9.22 11.41
C LYS A 102 3.68 8.38 10.36
N LEU A 103 2.36 8.43 10.34
CA LEU A 103 1.54 7.70 9.38
C LEU A 103 1.83 8.16 7.96
N ASN A 104 1.88 9.47 7.72
CA ASN A 104 2.23 10.05 6.41
C ASN A 104 3.60 9.58 5.93
N ARG A 105 4.62 9.55 6.81
CA ARG A 105 5.95 9.03 6.46
C ARG A 105 5.91 7.57 6.01
N LEU A 106 5.09 6.73 6.66
CA LEU A 106 4.92 5.33 6.28
C LEU A 106 4.17 5.18 4.96
N GLU A 107 3.16 6.01 4.71
CA GLU A 107 2.47 6.05 3.42
C GLU A 107 3.41 6.45 2.27
N ASP A 108 4.32 7.38 2.52
CA ASP A 108 5.31 7.80 1.53
C ASP A 108 6.33 6.69 1.24
N TRP A 109 6.65 5.86 2.25
CA TRP A 109 7.47 4.67 2.05
C TRP A 109 6.76 3.58 1.25
N ASP A 110 5.45 3.41 1.45
CA ASP A 110 4.63 2.45 0.69
C ASP A 110 4.52 2.84 -0.79
N LYS A 111 4.49 4.15 -1.08
CA LYS A 111 4.48 4.70 -2.46
C LYS A 111 5.86 4.74 -3.11
N ALA A 112 6.94 4.70 -2.32
CA ALA A 112 8.29 4.77 -2.86
C ALA A 112 8.58 3.53 -3.73
N PRO A 113 9.29 3.67 -4.87
CA PRO A 113 9.75 2.50 -5.63
C PRO A 113 10.46 1.55 -4.68
N LEU A 114 10.13 0.24 -4.70
CA LEU A 114 10.71 -0.76 -3.80
C LEU A 114 12.22 -0.55 -3.71
N ARG A 115 12.66 0.16 -2.66
CA ARG A 115 14.08 0.37 -2.43
C ARG A 115 14.54 -0.96 -1.85
N PRO A 116 15.54 -1.63 -2.47
CA PRO A 116 16.12 -2.80 -1.84
C PRO A 116 16.62 -2.38 -0.45
N THR A 117 15.94 -2.84 0.60
CA THR A 117 16.30 -2.59 2.01
C THR A 117 17.64 -3.23 2.34
N THR A 118 18.08 -4.17 1.51
CA THR A 118 19.35 -4.85 1.58
C THR A 118 20.13 -4.56 0.29
N THR A 119 21.27 -3.88 0.40
CA THR A 119 22.22 -3.82 -0.71
C THR A 119 23.09 -5.07 -0.66
N VAL A 120 23.12 -5.83 -1.75
CA VAL A 120 23.99 -7.02 -1.82
C VAL A 120 25.43 -6.56 -1.90
N ASN A 121 26.24 -6.93 -0.91
CA ASN A 121 27.68 -6.72 -0.98
C ASN A 121 28.28 -7.74 -1.98
N THR A 122 28.42 -7.30 -3.22
CA THR A 122 28.93 -8.12 -4.33
C THR A 122 30.35 -8.62 -4.09
N GLN A 123 31.18 -7.86 -3.38
CA GLN A 123 32.55 -8.24 -3.05
C GLN A 123 32.58 -9.39 -2.03
N ALA A 124 31.78 -9.27 -0.97
CA ALA A 124 31.63 -10.32 0.02
C ALA A 124 31.01 -11.58 -0.59
N ALA A 125 29.94 -11.42 -1.37
CA ALA A 125 29.30 -12.51 -2.10
C ALA A 125 30.29 -13.25 -3.01
N ALA A 126 31.18 -12.53 -3.70
CA ALA A 126 32.21 -13.13 -4.53
C ALA A 126 33.21 -13.98 -3.74
N ARG A 127 33.57 -13.57 -2.51
CA ARG A 127 34.42 -14.36 -1.61
C ARG A 127 33.70 -15.63 -1.14
N PHE A 128 32.44 -15.49 -0.71
CA PHE A 128 31.64 -16.63 -0.26
C PHE A 128 31.41 -17.65 -1.37
N ILE A 129 30.98 -17.21 -2.56
CA ILE A 129 30.72 -18.09 -3.71
C ILE A 129 32.01 -18.75 -4.19
N GLY A 130 33.09 -17.98 -4.31
CA GLY A 130 34.39 -18.49 -4.76
C GLY A 130 34.99 -19.56 -3.84
N HIS A 131 34.75 -19.45 -2.53
CA HIS A 131 35.24 -20.42 -1.56
C HIS A 131 34.30 -21.63 -1.41
N SER A 132 32.99 -21.44 -1.55
CA SER A 132 31.99 -22.49 -1.32
C SER A 132 31.83 -23.46 -2.49
N LEU A 133 32.23 -23.07 -3.70
CA LEU A 133 32.12 -23.91 -4.90
C LEU A 133 33.49 -24.48 -5.30
N SER A 134 33.68 -25.78 -5.16
CA SER A 134 34.92 -26.48 -5.54
C SER A 134 35.14 -26.55 -7.07
N HIS A 135 34.05 -26.55 -7.85
CA HIS A 135 34.06 -26.77 -9.32
C HIS A 135 33.89 -25.50 -10.16
N LEU A 136 34.52 -24.40 -9.77
CA LEU A 136 34.59 -23.20 -10.61
C LEU A 136 35.69 -23.35 -11.67
N THR A 137 35.38 -23.00 -12.93
CA THR A 137 36.39 -22.92 -13.99
C THR A 137 37.43 -21.84 -13.68
N ALA A 138 38.61 -21.93 -14.29
CA ALA A 138 39.69 -20.97 -14.05
C ALA A 138 39.26 -19.52 -14.35
N ASP A 139 38.45 -19.33 -15.40
CA ASP A 139 37.93 -18.02 -15.80
C ASP A 139 36.88 -17.49 -14.81
N GLN A 140 36.04 -18.38 -14.26
CA GLN A 140 35.08 -18.01 -13.21
C GLN A 140 35.79 -17.62 -11.91
N LYS A 141 36.85 -18.32 -11.51
CA LYS A 141 37.66 -17.95 -10.32
C LYS A 141 38.33 -16.58 -10.50
N LYS A 142 38.90 -16.31 -11.68
CA LYS A 142 39.48 -15.00 -12.00
C LYS A 142 38.42 -13.88 -11.97
N SER A 143 37.25 -14.13 -12.54
CA SER A 143 36.12 -13.19 -12.51
C SER A 143 35.64 -12.89 -11.08
N MET A 144 35.46 -13.93 -10.24
CA MET A 144 35.10 -13.77 -8.83
C MET A 144 36.17 -12.97 -8.06
N HIS A 145 37.44 -13.21 -8.32
CA HIS A 145 38.53 -12.50 -7.66
C HIS A 145 38.58 -11.02 -8.06
N ALA A 146 38.34 -10.69 -9.34
CA ALA A 146 38.24 -9.31 -9.83
C ALA A 146 37.05 -8.57 -9.20
N ILE A 147 35.89 -9.23 -9.06
CA ILE A 147 34.73 -8.66 -8.36
C ILE A 147 35.04 -8.43 -6.87
N SER A 148 35.73 -9.37 -6.21
CA SER A 148 36.14 -9.23 -4.80
C SER A 148 37.14 -8.09 -4.56
N LYS A 149 37.94 -7.69 -5.56
CA LYS A 149 38.88 -6.55 -5.45
C LYS A 149 38.24 -5.21 -5.80
N GLY A 150 37.00 -5.20 -6.30
CA GLY A 150 36.36 -3.99 -6.82
C GLY A 150 36.89 -3.52 -8.18
N GLU A 151 37.75 -4.33 -8.81
CA GLU A 151 38.35 -4.05 -10.14
C GLU A 151 37.44 -4.52 -11.29
N GLY A 152 36.40 -5.29 -10.97
CA GLY A 152 35.34 -5.62 -11.91
C GLY A 152 34.48 -4.39 -12.18
N GLY A 153 34.67 -3.76 -13.34
CA GLY A 153 33.63 -2.91 -13.92
C GLY A 153 32.30 -3.66 -13.81
N ALA A 154 31.25 -2.97 -13.35
CA ALA A 154 29.92 -3.55 -13.21
C ALA A 154 29.66 -4.49 -14.39
N TRP A 155 29.24 -5.74 -14.13
CA TRP A 155 28.85 -6.65 -15.19
C TRP A 155 27.74 -5.96 -15.98
N SER A 156 28.15 -5.20 -16.99
CA SER A 156 27.40 -4.82 -18.14
C SER A 156 27.16 -6.16 -18.82
N GLY A 157 26.18 -6.89 -18.28
CA GLY A 157 25.43 -7.81 -19.09
C GLY A 157 24.98 -6.92 -20.21
N LYS A 158 25.68 -7.00 -21.35
CA LYS A 158 25.23 -6.42 -22.61
C LYS A 158 23.77 -6.79 -22.63
N LYS A 159 22.89 -5.83 -22.32
CA LYS A 159 21.49 -5.97 -22.62
C LYS A 159 21.56 -6.23 -24.11
N ARG A 160 21.33 -7.48 -24.52
CA ARG A 160 21.21 -7.81 -25.93
C ARG A 160 20.27 -6.74 -26.43
N LYS A 161 20.76 -5.85 -27.31
CA LYS A 161 19.87 -4.91 -27.98
C LYS A 161 18.74 -5.80 -28.48
N MET A 162 17.53 -5.58 -27.97
CA MET A 162 16.39 -6.29 -28.50
C MET A 162 16.40 -5.96 -29.98
N GLN A 163 16.75 -6.95 -30.80
CA GLN A 163 16.41 -6.88 -32.20
C GLN A 163 14.89 -6.65 -32.26
N PRO A 164 14.39 -5.80 -33.17
CA PRO A 164 12.96 -5.63 -33.33
C PRO A 164 12.33 -7.02 -33.42
N LEU A 165 11.51 -7.39 -32.44
CA LEU A 165 10.78 -8.64 -32.51
C LEU A 165 9.93 -8.59 -33.78
N PRO A 166 9.91 -9.64 -34.62
CA PRO A 166 8.85 -9.76 -35.61
C PRO A 166 7.51 -9.67 -34.88
N GLU A 167 6.53 -9.01 -35.50
CA GLU A 167 5.21 -8.71 -34.93
C GLU A 167 4.76 -9.76 -33.93
N ARG A 168 4.65 -9.36 -32.66
CA ARG A 168 4.12 -10.23 -31.62
C ARG A 168 2.68 -10.57 -32.02
N LYS A 169 2.46 -11.82 -32.43
CA LYS A 169 1.12 -12.42 -32.45
C LYS A 169 0.45 -12.09 -31.11
N SER A 170 -0.81 -11.67 -31.13
CA SER A 170 -1.53 -11.32 -29.90
C SER A 170 -1.41 -12.45 -28.87
N VAL A 171 -1.34 -12.10 -27.58
CA VAL A 171 -1.21 -13.09 -26.49
C VAL A 171 -2.29 -14.17 -26.61
N ARG A 172 -3.47 -13.78 -27.09
CA ARG A 172 -4.59 -14.67 -27.41
C ARG A 172 -4.26 -15.68 -28.50
N ALA A 173 -3.69 -15.25 -29.63
CA ALA A 173 -3.30 -16.15 -30.71
C ALA A 173 -2.20 -17.14 -30.27
N ALA A 174 -1.24 -16.67 -29.46
CA ALA A 174 -0.19 -17.54 -28.92
C ALA A 174 -0.74 -18.58 -27.93
N ALA A 175 -1.74 -18.21 -27.12
CA ALA A 175 -2.41 -19.11 -26.19
C ALA A 175 -3.27 -20.14 -26.93
N GLU A 176 -4.02 -19.73 -27.95
CA GLU A 176 -4.84 -20.62 -28.78
C GLU A 176 -3.96 -21.64 -29.53
N GLU A 177 -2.81 -21.21 -30.08
CA GLU A 177 -1.85 -22.09 -30.77
C GLU A 177 -1.22 -23.10 -29.81
N PHE A 178 -0.90 -22.69 -28.57
CA PHE A 178 -0.40 -23.59 -27.53
C PHE A 178 -1.45 -24.62 -27.09
N LEU A 179 -2.70 -24.19 -26.88
CA LEU A 179 -3.79 -25.08 -26.49
C LEU A 179 -4.15 -26.07 -27.59
N ALA A 180 -4.15 -25.65 -28.86
CA ALA A 180 -4.35 -26.53 -30.00
C ALA A 180 -3.23 -27.57 -30.16
N LYS A 181 -1.98 -27.17 -29.90
CA LYS A 181 -0.85 -28.09 -29.91
C LYS A 181 -0.95 -29.12 -28.77
N ALA A 182 -1.30 -28.67 -27.56
CA ALA A 182 -1.47 -29.55 -26.41
C ALA A 182 -2.61 -30.55 -26.60
N SER A 183 -3.74 -30.13 -27.19
CA SER A 183 -4.86 -31.04 -27.49
C SER A 183 -4.50 -32.07 -28.57
N GLN A 184 -3.66 -31.69 -29.53
CA GLN A 184 -3.16 -32.60 -30.56
C GLN A 184 -2.17 -33.64 -29.97
N GLU A 185 -1.30 -33.22 -29.06
CA GLU A 185 -0.40 -34.13 -28.33
C GLU A 185 -1.17 -35.09 -27.40
N LEU A 186 -2.27 -34.63 -26.80
CA LEU A 186 -3.15 -35.45 -25.94
C LEU A 186 -3.95 -36.50 -26.75
N SER A 187 -4.36 -36.16 -27.98
CA SER A 187 -5.08 -37.06 -28.89
C SER A 187 -4.18 -38.06 -29.62
N GLY A 188 -2.89 -38.09 -29.29
CA GLY A 188 -1.96 -39.13 -29.74
C GLY A 188 -1.59 -39.06 -31.22
N TYR A 189 -1.96 -37.99 -31.94
CA TYR A 189 -1.65 -37.86 -33.36
C TYR A 189 -0.29 -37.19 -33.57
N ASN A 190 0.79 -37.95 -33.40
CA ASN A 190 2.12 -37.53 -33.84
C ASN A 190 2.78 -38.63 -34.68
N GLY A 191 2.95 -38.34 -35.97
CA GLY A 191 3.73 -39.16 -36.90
C GLY A 191 5.24 -39.22 -36.61
N ASN A 192 5.72 -38.54 -35.56
CA ASN A 192 7.10 -38.60 -35.11
C ASN A 192 7.12 -38.95 -33.60
N GLY A 193 7.56 -40.18 -33.30
CA GLY A 193 7.50 -40.82 -31.98
C GLY A 193 8.33 -40.15 -30.89
N LEU A 194 7.74 -39.15 -30.22
CA LEU A 194 8.23 -38.63 -28.95
C LEU A 194 7.33 -39.18 -27.83
N LYS A 195 7.91 -40.05 -27.00
CA LYS A 195 7.26 -40.67 -25.85
C LYS A 195 7.26 -39.67 -24.68
N GLY A 196 6.06 -39.22 -24.27
CA GLY A 196 5.87 -38.37 -23.09
C GLY A 196 6.21 -39.09 -21.78
N PRO A 197 6.41 -38.34 -20.67
CA PRO A 197 6.91 -38.86 -19.40
C PRO A 197 5.78 -39.45 -18.56
N VAL A 198 5.17 -40.55 -19.02
CA VAL A 198 4.35 -41.40 -18.17
C VAL A 198 4.86 -42.82 -18.32
N ARG A 199 5.79 -43.18 -17.43
CA ARG A 199 6.24 -44.55 -17.25
C ARG A 199 5.25 -45.18 -16.27
N LEU A 200 4.27 -45.93 -16.77
CA LEU A 200 3.52 -46.86 -15.93
C LEU A 200 4.52 -47.93 -15.48
N VAL A 201 4.76 -47.99 -14.18
CA VAL A 201 5.49 -49.09 -13.54
C VAL A 201 4.55 -50.28 -13.55
N PRO A 202 4.93 -51.46 -14.09
CA PRO A 202 4.17 -52.67 -13.88
C PRO A 202 4.43 -53.17 -12.46
N ASP A 203 3.35 -53.43 -11.72
CA ASP A 203 3.38 -54.18 -10.47
C ASP A 203 3.70 -55.65 -10.82
N GLU A 204 4.90 -56.11 -10.47
CA GLU A 204 5.24 -57.53 -10.46
C GLU A 204 5.00 -58.05 -9.04
N ASP A 205 3.85 -58.70 -8.84
CA ASP A 205 3.63 -59.61 -7.70
C ASP A 205 4.30 -60.96 -8.03
N GLU A 206 5.22 -61.37 -7.16
CA GLU A 206 5.90 -62.68 -7.17
C GLU A 206 4.94 -63.82 -6.78
N ASP A 207 4.92 -64.90 -7.56
CA ASP A 207 4.57 -66.28 -7.15
C ASP A 207 5.55 -67.27 -7.80
#